data_AF-A0A975GJA5-F1
#
_entry.id   AF-A0A975GJA5-F1
#
_cell.length_a   1.000
_cell.length_b   1.000
_cell.length_c   1.000
_cell.angle_alpha   90.00
_cell.angle_beta   90.00
_cell.angle_gamma   90.00
#
_symmetry.space_group_name_H-M   'P 1'
#
loop_
_entity.id
_entity.type
_entity.pdbx_description
1 polymer ?
#
loop_
_entity_poly.entity_id
_entity_poly.type
_entity_poly.pdbx_seq_one_letter_code
_entity_poly.pdbx_strand_id
1 'polypeptide(L)'
;MNMSFTCRNAYLIKFRFTKPRPKEKYAICVCEEKPLFFFISSNPRTRFLPDSQLKVSPTDLSFLRKDSYVNTAEAVTCVIPHTCKIIKDFGTVPENIRQQIKALVRESETLPKRFIDIIIKKL
;
A
#
# COMPACT_ATOMS: atom_id res chain seq x y z
N MET A 1 17.42 16.18 -1.39
CA MET A 1 16.34 15.91 -0.41
C MET A 1 16.24 14.40 -0.24
N ASN A 2 16.61 13.87 0.93
CA ASN A 2 16.36 12.46 1.25
C ASN A 2 14.85 12.27 1.35
N MET A 3 14.23 11.66 0.34
CA MET A 3 12.81 11.33 0.39
C MET A 3 12.65 10.10 1.28
N SER A 4 12.34 10.32 2.56
CA SER A 4 11.97 9.25 3.49
C SER A 4 10.47 8.99 3.39
N PHE A 5 10.08 7.73 3.34
CA PHE A 5 8.68 7.34 3.49
C PHE A 5 8.29 7.42 4.96
N THR A 6 7.13 7.99 5.24
CA THR A 6 6.47 7.94 6.54
C THR A 6 5.47 6.80 6.53
N CYS A 7 5.55 5.90 7.51
CA CYS A 7 4.56 4.84 7.70
C CYS A 7 3.18 5.44 7.96
N ARG A 8 2.12 4.72 7.55
CA ARG A 8 0.71 5.13 7.60
C ARG A 8 0.30 6.18 6.57
N ASN A 9 1.23 6.77 5.84
CA ASN A 9 0.88 7.74 4.79
C ASN A 9 0.54 7.06 3.46
N ALA A 10 -0.33 7.73 2.71
CA ALA A 10 -0.63 7.40 1.32
C ALA A 10 0.18 8.29 0.36
N TYR A 11 0.64 7.70 -0.74
CA TYR A 11 1.47 8.36 -1.72
C TYR A 11 1.02 8.04 -3.15
N LEU A 12 1.31 8.96 -4.07
CA LEU A 12 1.44 8.63 -5.49
C LEU A 12 2.94 8.39 -5.76
N ILE A 13 3.29 7.15 -6.10
CA ILE A 13 4.67 6.76 -6.34
C ILE A 13 4.86 6.27 -7.77
N LYS A 14 5.95 6.71 -8.41
CA LYS A 14 6.39 6.23 -9.71
C LYS A 14 7.39 5.10 -9.51
N PHE A 15 6.99 3.88 -9.85
CA PHE A 15 7.92 2.75 -9.91
C PHE A 15 8.65 2.77 -11.25
N ARG A 16 9.98 2.73 -11.25
CA ARG A 16 10.78 2.77 -12.48
C ARG A 16 10.88 1.41 -13.19
N PHE A 17 10.76 0.31 -12.46
CA PHE A 17 11.09 -1.04 -12.96
C PHE A 17 9.91 -2.01 -13.03
N THR A 18 8.67 -1.57 -12.77
CA THR A 18 7.51 -2.45 -12.94
C THR A 18 7.20 -2.66 -14.41
N LYS A 19 7.04 -3.91 -14.86
CA LYS A 19 6.46 -4.21 -16.19
C LYS A 19 4.93 -4.26 -16.12
N PRO A 20 4.22 -3.75 -17.15
CA PRO A 20 4.74 -3.00 -18.29
C PRO A 20 4.97 -1.52 -17.95
N ARG A 21 6.20 -1.03 -18.18
CA ARG A 21 6.68 0.36 -18.05
C ARG A 21 6.46 1.05 -16.68
N PRO A 22 7.24 2.11 -16.38
CA PRO A 22 7.04 2.86 -15.15
C PRO A 22 5.60 3.35 -15.00
N LYS A 23 4.90 2.86 -13.97
CA LYS A 23 3.52 3.22 -13.68
C LYS A 23 3.45 3.98 -12.36
N GLU A 24 2.71 5.07 -12.38
CA GLU A 24 2.33 5.78 -11.18
C GLU A 24 1.26 4.96 -10.47
N LYS A 25 1.48 4.68 -9.19
CA LYS A 25 0.55 3.91 -8.36
C LYS A 25 0.30 4.64 -7.07
N TYR A 26 -0.95 4.61 -6.65
CA TYR A 26 -1.31 4.94 -5.29
C TYR A 26 -0.84 3.80 -4.36
N ALA A 27 -0.23 4.17 -3.24
CA ALA A 27 0.34 3.22 -2.31
C ALA A 27 0.24 3.72 -0.88
N ILE A 28 0.02 2.80 0.06
CA ILE A 28 0.05 3.07 1.50
C ILE A 28 1.36 2.51 2.03
N CYS A 29 2.17 3.34 2.68
CA CYS A 29 3.37 2.87 3.36
C CYS A 29 2.99 2.21 4.68
N VAL A 30 3.39 0.95 4.86
CA VAL A 30 3.07 0.15 6.05
C VAL A 30 4.27 -0.14 6.94
N CYS A 31 5.47 0.18 6.46
CA CYS A 31 6.71 0.21 7.24
C CYS A 31 7.70 1.12 6.53
N GLU A 32 8.30 2.06 7.24
CA GLU A 32 9.29 3.01 6.75
C GLU A 32 10.73 2.46 6.81
N GLU A 33 11.06 1.69 7.85
CA GLU A 33 12.39 1.09 8.07
C GLU A 33 12.76 0.10 6.97
N LYS A 34 11.76 -0.66 6.53
CA LYS A 34 11.79 -1.49 5.33
C LYS A 34 10.65 -0.96 4.48
N PRO A 35 10.89 -0.07 3.50
CA PRO A 35 9.85 0.67 2.79
C PRO A 35 8.89 -0.30 2.09
N LEU A 36 7.86 -0.70 2.82
CA LEU A 36 6.85 -1.69 2.49
C LEU A 36 5.58 -0.94 2.14
N PHE A 37 4.93 -1.39 1.07
CA PHE A 37 3.74 -0.74 0.54
C PHE A 37 2.65 -1.73 0.21
N PHE A 38 1.41 -1.32 0.45
CA PHE A 38 0.26 -1.88 -0.23
C PHE A 38 -0.18 -0.96 -1.36
N PHE A 39 -0.48 -1.54 -2.52
CA PHE A 39 -0.97 -0.77 -3.66
C PHE A 39 -2.48 -0.61 -3.63
N ILE A 40 -2.92 0.58 -4.05
CA ILE A 40 -4.31 0.89 -4.32
C ILE A 40 -4.51 0.78 -5.83
N SER A 41 -5.45 -0.07 -6.25
CA SER A 41 -5.79 -0.29 -7.65
C SER A 41 -7.28 -0.04 -7.88
N SER A 42 -7.64 0.53 -9.03
CA SER A 42 -9.06 0.78 -9.35
C SER A 42 -9.89 -0.49 -9.56
N ASN A 43 -9.23 -1.60 -9.86
CA ASN A 43 -9.87 -2.90 -10.07
C ASN A 43 -9.27 -3.89 -9.06
N PRO A 44 -10.08 -4.82 -8.54
CA PRO A 44 -9.57 -5.88 -7.71
C PRO A 44 -8.65 -6.77 -8.56
N ARG A 45 -7.58 -7.24 -7.95
CA ARG A 45 -6.68 -8.23 -8.55
C ARG A 45 -7.32 -9.60 -8.42
N THR A 46 -7.74 -10.16 -9.53
CA THR A 46 -8.42 -11.47 -9.62
C THR A 46 -7.54 -12.65 -9.19
N ARG A 47 -6.20 -12.49 -9.22
CA ARG A 47 -5.26 -13.53 -8.78
C ARG A 47 -5.22 -13.73 -7.25
N PHE A 48 -5.82 -12.82 -6.50
CA PHE A 48 -5.84 -12.87 -5.03
C PHE A 48 -7.27 -13.07 -4.56
N LEU A 49 -7.43 -13.70 -3.40
CA LEU A 49 -8.74 -13.90 -2.79
C LEU A 49 -9.45 -12.55 -2.61
N PRO A 50 -10.75 -12.43 -2.89
CA PRO A 50 -11.49 -11.19 -2.69
C PRO A 50 -11.31 -10.59 -1.28
N ASP A 51 -11.25 -11.46 -0.27
CA ASP A 51 -11.14 -11.07 1.14
C ASP A 51 -9.75 -10.52 1.50
N SER A 52 -8.76 -10.65 0.62
CA SER A 52 -7.43 -10.05 0.80
C SER A 52 -7.29 -8.66 0.19
N GLN A 53 -8.43 -8.05 -0.16
CA GLN A 53 -8.48 -6.74 -0.81
C GLN A 53 -9.52 -5.85 -0.12
N LEU A 54 -9.03 -4.80 0.55
CA LEU A 54 -9.91 -3.83 1.19
C LEU A 54 -10.47 -2.87 0.13
N LYS A 55 -11.79 -2.88 -0.06
CA LYS A 55 -12.47 -1.86 -0.86
C LYS A 55 -12.39 -0.51 -0.14
N VAL A 56 -12.00 0.53 -0.87
CA VAL A 56 -11.92 1.93 -0.39
C VAL A 56 -12.56 2.84 -1.43
N SER A 57 -13.16 3.93 -0.96
CA SER A 57 -13.87 4.90 -1.79
C SER A 57 -13.29 6.31 -1.64
N PRO A 58 -13.72 7.28 -2.46
CA PRO A 58 -13.35 8.68 -2.27
C PRO A 58 -13.75 9.27 -0.92
N THR A 59 -14.74 8.71 -0.21
CA THR A 59 -15.10 9.16 1.14
C THR A 59 -14.12 8.66 2.20
N ASP A 60 -13.49 7.51 1.96
CA ASP A 60 -12.44 6.97 2.83
C ASP A 60 -11.09 7.65 2.58
N LEU A 61 -10.79 7.90 1.31
CA LEU A 61 -9.52 8.44 0.84
C LEU A 61 -9.79 9.49 -0.25
N SER A 62 -9.84 10.76 0.14
CA SER A 62 -10.26 11.89 -0.72
C SER A 62 -9.44 12.11 -1.98
N PHE A 63 -8.22 11.55 -2.06
CA PHE A 63 -7.39 11.61 -3.27
C PHE A 63 -7.81 10.62 -4.36
N LEU A 64 -8.72 9.68 -4.05
CA LEU A 64 -9.27 8.75 -5.02
C LEU A 64 -10.39 9.41 -5.82
N ARG A 65 -10.48 9.08 -7.11
CA ARG A 65 -11.56 9.56 -8.00
C ARG A 65 -12.75 8.61 -8.09
N LYS A 66 -12.58 7.38 -7.63
CA LYS A 66 -13.57 6.30 -7.69
C LYS A 66 -13.20 5.20 -6.70
N ASP A 67 -14.15 4.30 -6.46
CA ASP A 67 -13.91 3.06 -5.72
C ASP A 67 -12.67 2.34 -6.24
N SER A 68 -11.86 1.90 -5.28
CA SER A 68 -10.58 1.25 -5.50
C SER A 68 -10.36 0.19 -4.42
N TYR A 69 -9.25 -0.54 -4.53
CA TYR A 69 -8.95 -1.69 -3.70
C TYR A 69 -7.50 -1.61 -3.21
N VAL A 70 -7.32 -1.64 -1.89
CA VAL A 70 -6.01 -1.85 -1.27
C VAL A 70 -5.72 -3.34 -1.29
N ASN A 71 -4.68 -3.76 -2.00
CA ASN A 71 -4.27 -5.15 -2.02
C ASN A 71 -3.41 -5.48 -0.79
N THR A 72 -3.97 -6.21 0.19
CA THR A 72 -3.26 -6.62 1.41
C THR A 72 -2.62 -8.00 1.29
N ALA A 73 -2.89 -8.77 0.23
CA ALA A 73 -2.21 -10.04 -0.04
C ALA A 73 -0.73 -9.90 -0.42
N GLU A 74 -0.29 -8.73 -0.88
CA GLU A 74 1.05 -8.54 -1.42
C GLU A 74 1.64 -7.21 -0.97
N ALA A 75 2.64 -7.28 -0.09
CA ALA A 75 3.46 -6.14 0.28
C ALA A 75 4.62 -5.98 -0.71
N VAL A 76 4.81 -4.78 -1.24
CA VAL A 76 5.89 -4.45 -2.17
C VAL A 76 6.97 -3.68 -1.44
N THR A 77 8.23 -4.04 -1.66
CA THR A 77 9.38 -3.33 -1.08
C THR A 77 10.03 -2.40 -2.10
N CYS A 78 10.45 -1.23 -1.65
CA CYS A 78 11.32 -0.34 -2.43
C CYS A 78 12.74 -0.37 -1.88
N VAL A 79 13.44 -1.49 -2.06
CA VAL A 79 14.79 -1.69 -1.46
C VAL A 79 15.86 -0.82 -2.11
N ILE A 80 15.70 -0.44 -3.37
CA ILE A 80 16.68 0.36 -4.11
C ILE A 80 16.15 1.79 -4.19
N PRO A 81 16.81 2.81 -3.61
CA PRO A 81 16.35 4.20 -3.59
C PRO A 81 16.03 4.81 -4.96
N HIS A 82 16.53 4.20 -6.05
CA HIS A 82 16.27 4.62 -7.42
C HIS A 82 15.09 3.91 -8.10
N THR A 83 14.47 2.90 -7.47
CA THR A 83 13.35 2.16 -8.07
C THR A 83 11.99 2.83 -7.86
N CYS A 84 11.88 3.75 -6.89
CA CYS A 84 10.66 4.48 -6.59
C CYS A 84 10.93 5.98 -6.44
N LYS A 85 10.03 6.80 -6.94
CA LYS A 85 10.02 8.25 -6.68
C LYS A 85 8.66 8.65 -6.11
N ILE A 86 8.65 9.38 -4.99
CA ILE A 86 7.44 10.03 -4.48
C ILE A 86 7.08 11.18 -5.44
N ILE A 87 5.89 11.10 -6.01
CA ILE A 87 5.31 12.18 -6.83
C ILE A 87 4.49 13.09 -5.92
N LYS A 88 3.69 12.51 -5.03
CA LYS A 88 2.83 13.22 -4.10
C LYS A 88 2.67 12.45 -2.79
N ASP A 89 2.68 13.17 -1.68
CA ASP A 89 2.26 12.69 -0.35
C ASP A 89 0.84 13.19 -0.08
N PHE A 90 -0.06 12.30 0.27
CA PHE A 90 -1.46 12.61 0.61
C PHE A 90 -1.69 12.66 2.12
N GLY A 91 -0.66 12.43 2.92
CA GLY A 91 -0.73 12.39 4.38
C GLY A 91 -1.21 11.04 4.90
N THR A 92 -1.51 11.03 6.20
CA THR A 92 -1.83 9.82 6.96
C THR A 92 -3.19 9.26 6.58
N VAL A 93 -3.25 7.94 6.37
CA VAL A 93 -4.47 7.18 6.14
C VAL A 93 -5.32 7.16 7.42
N PRO A 94 -6.65 7.37 7.31
CA PRO A 94 -7.57 7.30 8.45
C PRO A 94 -7.44 6.01 9.28
N GLU A 95 -7.65 6.15 10.59
CA GLU A 95 -7.49 5.04 11.56
C GLU A 95 -8.41 3.85 11.23
N ASN A 96 -9.66 4.09 10.85
CA ASN A 96 -10.60 3.03 10.47
C ASN A 96 -10.07 2.16 9.32
N ILE A 97 -9.45 2.77 8.31
CA ILE A 97 -8.85 2.05 7.18
C ILE A 97 -7.61 1.28 7.63
N ARG A 98 -6.78 1.87 8.50
CA ARG A 98 -5.60 1.17 9.07
C ARG A 98 -6.00 -0.06 9.88
N GLN A 99 -7.04 0.04 10.70
CA GLN A 99 -7.56 -1.10 11.48
C GLN A 99 -8.13 -2.20 10.58
N GLN A 100 -8.85 -1.85 9.51
CA GLN A 100 -9.33 -2.82 8.53
C GLN A 100 -8.17 -3.51 7.81
N ILE A 101 -7.13 -2.77 7.41
CA ILE A 101 -5.91 -3.35 6.83
C ILE A 101 -5.26 -4.34 7.82
N LYS A 102 -5.13 -3.98 9.10
CA LYS A 102 -4.56 -4.88 10.12
C LYS A 102 -5.36 -6.17 10.25
N ALA A 103 -6.70 -6.09 10.26
CA ALA A 103 -7.56 -7.25 10.33
C ALA A 103 -7.33 -8.18 9.14
N LEU A 104 -7.31 -7.65 7.91
CA LEU A 104 -7.06 -8.46 6.70
C LEU A 104 -5.64 -9.04 6.66
N VAL A 105 -4.64 -8.33 7.19
CA VAL A 105 -3.25 -8.80 7.23
C VAL A 105 -3.07 -9.94 8.22
N ARG A 106 -3.80 -9.95 9.35
CA ARG A 106 -3.77 -11.05 10.33
C ARG A 106 -4.23 -12.37 9.73
N GLU A 107 -5.27 -12.30 8.92
CA GLU A 107 -5.86 -13.47 8.24
C GLU A 107 -5.18 -13.77 6.89
N SER A 108 -4.05 -13.12 6.59
CA SER A 108 -3.39 -13.28 5.29
C SER A 108 -2.65 -14.62 5.20
N GLU A 109 -3.08 -15.46 4.26
CA GLU A 109 -2.39 -16.72 3.92
C GLU A 109 -1.23 -16.53 2.94
N THR A 110 -1.19 -15.38 2.25
CA THR A 110 -0.26 -15.11 1.14
C THR A 110 0.91 -14.23 1.53
N LEU A 111 0.77 -13.43 2.59
CA LEU A 111 1.87 -12.65 3.13
C LEU A 111 2.83 -13.54 3.95
N PRO A 112 4.15 -13.43 3.75
CA PRO A 112 5.12 -14.03 4.64
C PRO A 112 4.90 -13.57 6.10
N LYS A 113 4.90 -14.49 7.07
CA LYS A 113 4.67 -14.20 8.50
C LYS A 113 5.49 -13.02 9.03
N ARG A 114 6.77 -12.93 8.64
CA ARG A 114 7.66 -11.81 9.00
C ARG A 114 7.11 -10.43 8.63
N PHE A 115 6.36 -10.32 7.53
CA PHE A 115 5.75 -9.05 7.10
C PHE A 115 4.45 -8.79 7.84
N ILE A 116 3.67 -9.84 8.13
CA ILE A 116 2.46 -9.74 8.95
C ILE A 116 2.79 -9.09 10.30
N ASP A 117 3.79 -9.63 11.02
CA ASP A 117 4.19 -9.11 12.34
C ASP A 117 4.65 -7.66 12.29
N ILE A 118 5.46 -7.31 11.28
CA ILE A 118 5.96 -5.94 11.07
C ILE A 118 4.79 -4.98 10.82
N ILE A 119 3.88 -5.35 9.91
CA ILE A 119 2.77 -4.49 9.49
C ILE A 119 1.79 -4.28 10.65
N ILE A 120 1.45 -5.34 11.39
CA ILE A 120 0.54 -5.23 12.55
C ILE A 120 1.13 -4.30 13.63
N LYS A 121 2.43 -4.40 13.88
CA LYS A 121 3.12 -3.59 14.90
C LYS A 121 3.23 -2.11 14.52
N LYS A 122 3.38 -1.81 13.22
CA LYS A 122 3.70 -0.46 12.72
C LYS A 122 2.47 0.35 12.31
N LEU A 123 1.52 -0.27 11.62
CA LEU A 123 0.31 0.40 11.11
C LEU A 123 -0.57 0.91 12.26
#